data_AF-A0A1G7CC79-F1
#
_entry.id   AF-A0A1G7CC79-F1
#
_cell.length_a   1.000
_cell.length_b   1.000
_cell.length_c   1.000
_cell.angle_alpha   90.00
_cell.angle_beta   90.00
_cell.angle_gamma   90.00
#
_symmetry.space_group_name_H-M   'P 1'
#
loop_
_entity.id
_entity.type
_entity.pdbx_description
1 polymer ?
#
loop_
_entity_poly.entity_id
_entity_poly.type
_entity_poly.pdbx_seq_one_letter_code
_entity_poly.pdbx_strand_id
1 'polypeptide(L)'
;MNAPAKETTRDTALPGTALALFAGEELPFPPVPEALAGALQSQGRAWFATRPMASTPYDFHHFLNEIETQPDLADYAVVGFDGHGTNSWAVHFYMVAKGIALFIKLPWGGAYLEPGPARVQITEMFDWAAALLLQLQRAEVAGKVPPGMRLHVAASRFDHAGWRWVGAGQNAAQTPWNPAGGMRAALLQELEEMIAGRAFADGSNLQAQIAL
;
A
#
# COMPACT_ATOMS: atom_id res chain seq x y z
N MET A 1 38.63 -1.75 -27.93
CA MET A 1 37.65 -0.95 -28.69
C MET A 1 36.27 -1.37 -28.22
N ASN A 2 35.71 -0.68 -27.24
CA ASN A 2 34.36 -0.96 -26.73
C ASN A 2 33.40 0.01 -27.44
N ALA A 3 32.41 -0.55 -28.13
CA ALA A 3 31.32 0.21 -28.71
C ALA A 3 30.45 0.79 -27.58
N PRO A 4 30.01 2.06 -27.66
CA PRO A 4 29.03 2.58 -26.72
C PRO A 4 27.67 1.95 -27.00
N ALA A 5 27.05 1.38 -25.97
CA ALA A 5 25.67 0.93 -26.03
C ALA A 5 24.78 2.14 -26.35
N LYS A 6 23.99 2.01 -27.42
CA LYS A 6 23.00 3.01 -27.82
C LYS A 6 21.97 3.16 -26.72
N GLU A 7 22.05 4.27 -26.00
CA GLU A 7 21.01 4.79 -25.13
C GLU A 7 19.75 4.98 -25.99
N THR A 8 18.83 4.03 -25.88
CA THR A 8 17.52 4.17 -26.53
C THR A 8 16.67 4.95 -25.56
N THR A 9 16.82 6.27 -25.60
CA THR A 9 15.93 7.21 -24.93
C THR A 9 14.54 6.97 -25.52
N ARG A 10 13.73 6.15 -24.84
CA ARG A 10 12.29 6.10 -25.13
C ARG A 10 11.77 7.49 -24.81
N ASP A 11 11.58 8.26 -25.87
CA ASP A 11 10.83 9.50 -25.88
C ASP A 11 9.34 9.12 -25.75
N THR A 12 8.99 8.54 -24.60
CA THR A 12 7.61 8.26 -24.25
C THR A 12 7.07 9.50 -23.57
N ALA A 13 6.15 10.18 -24.24
CA ALA A 13 5.32 11.21 -23.64
C ALA A 13 4.85 10.74 -22.25
N LEU A 14 4.93 11.63 -21.26
CA LEU A 14 4.49 11.32 -19.91
C LEU A 14 3.03 10.81 -19.98
N PRO A 15 2.71 9.70 -19.32
CA PRO A 15 1.34 9.20 -19.32
C PRO A 15 0.44 10.27 -18.72
N GLY A 16 -0.59 10.68 -19.47
CA GLY A 16 -1.50 11.75 -19.05
C GLY A 16 -2.32 11.41 -17.80
N THR A 17 -2.40 10.13 -17.42
CA THR A 17 -3.13 9.64 -16.24
C THR A 17 -2.41 8.47 -15.57
N ALA A 18 -2.70 8.25 -14.28
CA ALA A 18 -2.18 7.09 -13.54
C ALA A 18 -2.64 5.76 -14.17
N LEU A 19 -3.88 5.69 -14.67
CA LEU A 19 -4.39 4.49 -15.34
C LEU A 19 -3.57 4.15 -16.60
N ALA A 20 -3.28 5.15 -17.44
CA ALA A 20 -2.47 4.96 -18.64
C ALA A 20 -1.03 4.54 -18.30
N LEU A 21 -0.47 5.07 -17.20
CA LEU A 21 0.84 4.68 -16.69
C LEU A 21 0.88 3.18 -16.34
N PHE A 22 -0.05 2.69 -15.51
CA PHE A 22 -0.08 1.26 -15.12
C PHE A 22 -0.39 0.34 -16.32
N ALA A 23 -1.30 0.75 -17.20
CA ALA A 23 -1.59 -0.01 -18.42
C ALA A 23 -0.37 -0.15 -19.33
N GLY A 24 0.45 0.91 -19.46
CA GLY A 24 1.69 0.89 -20.23
C GLY A 24 2.77 -0.05 -19.67
N GLU A 25 2.72 -0.32 -18.37
CA GLU A 25 3.60 -1.27 -17.67
C GLU A 25 3.05 -2.71 -17.65
N GLU A 26 1.90 -2.94 -18.29
CA GLU A 26 1.15 -4.20 -18.28
C GLU A 26 0.80 -4.66 -16.86
N LEU A 27 0.44 -3.70 -16.00
CA LEU A 27 0.01 -3.92 -14.63
C LEU A 27 -1.47 -3.53 -14.45
N PRO A 28 -2.23 -4.24 -13.59
CA PRO A 28 -3.52 -3.75 -13.16
C PRO A 28 -3.36 -2.44 -12.40
N PHE A 29 -4.38 -1.59 -12.47
CA PHE A 29 -4.44 -0.41 -11.62
C PHE A 29 -4.69 -0.84 -10.16
N PRO A 30 -4.00 -0.26 -9.15
CA PRO A 30 -4.27 -0.57 -7.76
C PRO A 30 -5.72 -0.28 -7.38
N PRO A 31 -6.30 -0.98 -6.38
CA PRO A 31 -7.71 -0.85 -5.99
C PRO A 31 -7.97 0.44 -5.19
N VAL A 32 -7.72 1.60 -5.81
CA VAL A 32 -7.99 2.92 -5.25
C VAL A 32 -9.50 3.19 -5.32
N PRO A 33 -10.16 3.60 -4.23
CA PRO A 33 -11.56 4.02 -4.24
C PRO A 33 -11.83 5.10 -5.28
N GLU A 34 -12.98 5.06 -5.94
CA GLU A 34 -13.32 5.93 -7.08
C GLU A 34 -13.12 7.42 -6.77
N ALA A 35 -13.52 7.88 -5.57
CA ALA A 35 -13.35 9.26 -5.15
C ALA A 35 -11.87 9.70 -5.11
N LEU A 36 -10.97 8.83 -4.62
CA LEU A 36 -9.54 9.10 -4.59
C LEU A 36 -8.92 8.95 -5.98
N ALA A 37 -9.36 7.95 -6.77
CA ALA A 37 -8.88 7.72 -8.12
C ALA A 37 -9.15 8.94 -9.03
N GLY A 38 -10.34 9.53 -8.93
CA GLY A 38 -10.73 10.75 -9.66
C GLY A 38 -9.98 12.01 -9.22
N ALA A 39 -9.36 11.99 -8.04
CA ALA A 39 -8.60 13.12 -7.50
C ALA A 39 -7.07 13.01 -7.75
N LEU A 40 -6.59 11.92 -8.35
CA LEU A 40 -5.15 11.72 -8.60
C LEU A 40 -4.61 12.76 -9.59
N GLN A 41 -3.54 13.43 -9.17
CA GLN A 41 -2.80 14.40 -9.98
C GLN A 41 -1.34 13.99 -10.07
N SER A 42 -0.71 14.23 -11.23
CA SER A 42 0.71 13.95 -11.42
C SER A 42 1.54 14.79 -10.44
N GLN A 43 2.46 14.14 -9.72
CA GLN A 43 3.40 14.80 -8.80
C GLN A 43 4.85 14.73 -9.31
N GLY A 44 5.14 13.76 -10.17
CA GLY A 44 6.45 13.56 -10.77
C GLY A 44 6.34 12.77 -12.07
N ARG A 45 7.48 12.29 -12.58
CA ARG A 45 7.57 11.64 -13.90
C ARG A 45 6.68 10.40 -14.05
N ALA A 46 6.53 9.61 -12.98
CA ALA A 46 5.85 8.33 -13.05
C ALA A 46 5.00 8.05 -11.80
N TRP A 47 4.54 9.08 -11.08
CA TRP A 47 3.65 8.88 -9.93
C TRP A 47 2.69 10.04 -9.71
N PHE A 48 1.59 9.69 -9.03
CA PHE A 48 0.41 10.51 -8.86
C PHE A 48 -0.02 10.48 -7.40
N ALA A 49 -0.61 11.56 -6.92
CA ALA A 49 -1.20 11.65 -5.60
C ALA A 49 -2.44 12.54 -5.60
N THR A 50 -3.31 12.35 -4.61
CA THR A 50 -4.54 13.15 -4.46
C THR A 50 -4.31 14.50 -3.78
N ARG A 51 -3.11 14.76 -3.28
CA ARG A 51 -2.67 16.05 -2.72
C ARG A 51 -1.18 16.27 -3.00
N PRO A 52 -0.67 17.51 -2.91
CA PRO A 52 0.77 17.77 -2.92
C PRO A 52 1.48 17.00 -1.81
N MET A 53 2.62 16.42 -2.13
CA MET A 53 3.41 15.61 -1.19
C MET A 53 4.74 16.27 -0.86
N ALA A 54 5.14 16.20 0.40
CA ALA A 54 6.42 16.74 0.88
C ALA A 54 7.61 15.80 0.64
N SER A 55 7.34 14.51 0.41
CA SER A 55 8.35 13.50 0.09
C SER A 55 7.90 12.63 -1.09
N THR A 56 8.86 12.00 -1.76
CA THR A 56 8.57 11.07 -2.85
C THR A 56 8.11 9.72 -2.27
N PRO A 57 7.30 8.93 -3.00
CA PRO A 57 6.81 7.65 -2.49
C PRO A 57 7.93 6.65 -2.20
N TYR A 58 9.16 6.88 -2.65
CA TYR A 58 10.30 6.04 -2.29
C TYR A 58 10.69 6.15 -0.80
N ASP A 59 10.47 7.32 -0.18
CA ASP A 59 10.68 7.57 1.25
C ASP A 59 9.56 6.98 2.11
N PHE A 60 9.55 5.65 2.20
CA PHE A 60 8.48 4.89 2.85
C PHE A 60 8.24 5.30 4.32
N HIS A 61 9.32 5.60 5.04
CA HIS A 61 9.27 5.97 6.44
C HIS A 61 8.55 7.32 6.67
N HIS A 62 8.63 8.26 5.72
CA HIS A 62 7.87 9.50 5.79
C HIS A 62 6.37 9.25 5.91
N PHE A 63 5.82 8.36 5.09
CA PHE A 63 4.39 8.06 5.08
C PHE A 63 3.94 7.27 6.32
N LEU A 64 4.77 6.34 6.81
CA LEU A 64 4.49 5.66 8.07
C LEU A 64 4.51 6.62 9.26
N ASN A 65 5.49 7.53 9.30
CA ASN A 65 5.54 8.55 10.34
C ASN A 65 4.35 9.53 10.25
N GLU A 66 3.86 9.82 9.04
CA GLU A 66 2.71 10.70 8.85
C GLU A 66 1.45 10.15 9.54
N ILE A 67 1.10 8.87 9.32
CA ILE A 67 -0.05 8.25 9.99
C ILE A 67 0.15 8.05 11.49
N GLU A 68 1.40 8.03 11.97
CA GLU A 68 1.71 7.91 13.39
C GLU A 68 1.60 9.23 14.13
N THR A 69 1.92 10.33 13.46
CA THR A 69 1.97 11.68 14.05
C THR A 69 0.71 12.49 13.77
N GLN A 70 -0.10 12.09 12.79
CA GLN A 70 -1.31 12.78 12.36
C GLN A 70 -2.52 11.82 12.37
N PRO A 71 -3.19 11.60 13.51
CA PRO A 71 -4.33 10.67 13.59
C PRO A 71 -5.51 11.13 12.70
N ASP A 72 -5.71 12.44 12.58
CA ASP A 72 -6.78 13.08 11.80
C ASP A 72 -6.38 13.38 10.34
N LEU A 73 -5.39 12.65 9.81
CA LEU A 73 -4.93 12.81 8.44
C LEU A 73 -6.09 12.57 7.46
N ALA A 74 -6.30 13.53 6.57
CA ALA A 74 -7.34 13.45 5.55
C ALA A 74 -7.05 12.30 4.57
N ASP A 75 -8.10 11.74 3.98
CA ASP A 75 -7.98 10.65 3.02
C ASP A 75 -7.11 11.05 1.82
N TYR A 76 -6.17 10.18 1.44
CA TYR A 76 -5.34 10.38 0.27
C TYR A 76 -4.90 9.07 -0.36
N ALA A 77 -4.50 9.13 -1.62
CA ALA A 77 -3.81 8.04 -2.31
C ALA A 77 -2.53 8.54 -2.97
N VAL A 78 -1.54 7.65 -3.07
CA VAL A 78 -0.32 7.78 -3.86
C VAL A 78 -0.16 6.51 -4.68
N VAL A 79 0.02 6.66 -6.00
CA VAL A 79 0.23 5.52 -6.90
C VAL A 79 1.30 5.83 -7.93
N GLY A 80 2.04 4.80 -8.35
CA GLY A 80 2.95 4.90 -9.47
C GLY A 80 4.28 4.24 -9.20
N PHE A 81 5.31 4.72 -9.87
CA PHE A 81 6.65 4.17 -9.87
C PHE A 81 7.65 5.25 -9.47
N ASP A 82 8.54 4.91 -8.56
CA ASP A 82 9.61 5.79 -8.12
C ASP A 82 10.86 4.97 -7.73
N GLY A 83 12.00 5.63 -7.66
CA GLY A 83 13.28 4.93 -7.53
C GLY A 83 14.52 5.79 -7.57
N HIS A 84 15.65 5.20 -7.14
CA HIS A 84 16.96 5.82 -7.27
C HIS A 84 17.78 5.14 -8.37
N GLY A 85 18.05 5.87 -9.45
CA GLY A 85 18.92 5.43 -10.55
C GLY A 85 18.35 4.28 -11.38
N THR A 86 19.24 3.58 -12.09
CA THR A 86 18.90 2.50 -13.05
C THR A 86 18.51 1.16 -12.39
N ASN A 87 18.68 1.01 -11.07
CA ASN A 87 18.68 -0.30 -10.41
C ASN A 87 17.64 -0.51 -9.31
N SER A 88 16.93 0.53 -8.87
CA SER A 88 15.98 0.41 -7.76
C SER A 88 14.70 1.16 -8.07
N TRP A 89 13.82 0.48 -8.79
CA TRP A 89 12.49 0.97 -9.13
C TRP A 89 11.47 0.15 -8.33
N ALA A 90 10.47 0.84 -7.80
CA ALA A 90 9.40 0.22 -7.05
C ALA A 90 8.05 0.69 -7.58
N VAL A 91 7.05 -0.20 -7.50
CA VAL A 91 5.66 0.20 -7.59
C VAL A 91 5.17 0.59 -6.20
N HIS A 92 4.42 1.67 -6.15
CA HIS A 92 3.87 2.26 -4.93
C HIS A 92 2.34 2.27 -5.04
N PHE A 93 1.69 1.80 -3.98
CA PHE A 93 0.27 2.01 -3.75
C PHE A 93 0.08 2.32 -2.26
N TYR A 94 -0.06 3.61 -1.96
CA TYR A 94 -0.35 4.11 -0.62
C TYR A 94 -1.75 4.66 -0.59
N MET A 95 -2.50 4.34 0.44
CA MET A 95 -3.85 4.81 0.64
C MET A 95 -4.11 5.00 2.11
N VAL A 96 -4.50 6.20 2.49
CA VAL A 96 -5.10 6.49 3.79
C VAL A 96 -6.55 6.83 3.53
N ALA A 97 -7.43 6.11 4.20
CA ALA A 97 -8.87 6.28 4.12
C ALA A 97 -9.48 6.05 5.51
N LYS A 98 -10.79 6.29 5.63
CA LYS A 98 -11.54 5.81 6.79
C LYS A 98 -11.29 4.31 7.00
N GLY A 99 -10.98 3.94 8.25
CA GLY A 99 -10.79 2.55 8.66
C GLY A 99 -9.46 1.91 8.25
N ILE A 100 -8.67 2.49 7.33
CA ILE A 100 -7.40 1.89 6.90
C ILE A 100 -6.31 2.90 6.48
N ALA A 101 -5.06 2.57 6.79
CA ALA A 101 -3.87 3.10 6.15
C ALA A 101 -3.07 1.94 5.56
N LEU A 102 -3.04 1.82 4.23
CA LEU A 102 -2.42 0.73 3.48
C LEU A 102 -1.24 1.25 2.67
N PHE A 103 -0.06 0.66 2.87
CA PHE A 103 1.15 1.02 2.17
C PHE A 103 1.78 -0.19 1.50
N ILE A 104 1.72 -0.27 0.18
CA ILE A 104 2.35 -1.32 -0.62
C ILE A 104 3.51 -0.74 -1.41
N LYS A 105 4.71 -1.30 -1.20
CA LYS A 105 5.94 -0.94 -1.92
C LYS A 105 6.63 -2.21 -2.40
N LEU A 106 6.52 -2.51 -3.70
CA LEU A 106 7.05 -3.74 -4.29
C LEU A 106 8.11 -3.43 -5.34
N PRO A 107 9.13 -4.30 -5.52
CA PRO A 107 10.11 -4.13 -6.57
C PRO A 107 9.44 -4.14 -7.94
N TRP A 108 9.79 -3.18 -8.79
CA TRP A 108 9.33 -3.07 -10.16
C TRP A 108 10.50 -2.72 -11.06
N GLY A 109 11.01 -3.67 -11.84
CA GLY A 109 12.18 -3.46 -12.70
C GLY A 109 13.52 -3.40 -11.97
N GLY A 110 14.56 -3.03 -12.71
CA GLY A 110 15.98 -3.10 -12.34
C GLY A 110 16.74 -4.12 -13.18
N ALA A 111 18.07 -4.00 -13.26
CA ALA A 111 18.92 -4.83 -14.13
C ALA A 111 18.86 -6.35 -13.88
N TYR A 112 18.23 -6.76 -12.77
CA TYR A 112 18.18 -8.13 -12.28
C TYR A 112 16.76 -8.66 -12.08
N LEU A 113 15.73 -7.89 -12.41
CA LEU A 113 14.33 -8.30 -12.21
C LEU A 113 13.68 -8.64 -13.55
N GLU A 114 13.28 -9.91 -13.70
CA GLU A 114 12.46 -10.33 -14.84
C GLU A 114 11.06 -9.68 -14.72
N PRO A 115 10.58 -8.95 -15.74
CA PRO A 115 9.30 -8.25 -15.67
C PRO A 115 8.09 -9.17 -15.41
N GLY A 116 8.10 -10.38 -15.97
CA GLY A 116 6.99 -11.33 -15.84
C GLY A 116 6.67 -11.72 -14.39
N PRO A 117 7.63 -12.32 -13.65
CA PRO A 117 7.42 -12.65 -12.24
C PRO A 117 7.06 -11.45 -11.36
N ALA A 118 7.62 -10.26 -11.63
CA ALA A 118 7.29 -9.04 -10.91
C ALA A 118 5.82 -8.65 -11.11
N ARG A 119 5.33 -8.68 -12.35
CA ARG A 119 3.93 -8.40 -12.68
C ARG A 119 2.98 -9.32 -11.94
N VAL A 120 3.25 -10.63 -11.96
CA VAL A 120 2.42 -11.61 -11.24
C VAL A 120 2.32 -11.27 -9.76
N GLN A 121 3.45 -10.98 -9.12
CA GLN A 121 3.47 -10.68 -7.68
C GLN A 121 2.77 -9.36 -7.33
N ILE A 122 2.86 -8.36 -8.21
CA ILE A 122 2.16 -7.07 -8.04
C ILE A 122 0.66 -7.27 -8.22
N THR A 123 0.24 -7.98 -9.26
CA THR A 123 -1.17 -8.33 -9.50
C THR A 123 -1.75 -9.07 -8.30
N GLU A 124 -1.10 -10.12 -7.81
CA GLU A 124 -1.55 -10.87 -6.63
C GLU A 124 -1.65 -9.98 -5.37
N MET A 125 -0.74 -9.02 -5.22
CA MET A 125 -0.81 -8.08 -4.10
C MET A 125 -1.98 -7.10 -4.25
N PHE A 126 -2.26 -6.62 -5.46
CA PHE A 126 -3.40 -5.74 -5.72
C PHE A 126 -4.73 -6.46 -5.59
N ASP A 127 -4.83 -7.71 -6.02
CA ASP A 127 -6.01 -8.56 -5.80
C ASP A 127 -6.25 -8.80 -4.31
N TRP A 128 -5.19 -9.09 -3.56
CA TRP A 128 -5.28 -9.21 -2.10
C TRP A 128 -5.72 -7.89 -1.44
N ALA A 129 -5.15 -6.76 -1.85
CA ALA A 129 -5.55 -5.46 -1.33
C ALA A 129 -7.02 -5.16 -1.64
N ALA A 130 -7.51 -5.49 -2.83
CA ALA A 130 -8.92 -5.34 -3.19
C ALA A 130 -9.82 -6.19 -2.28
N ALA A 131 -9.44 -7.45 -2.03
CA ALA A 131 -10.17 -8.33 -1.12
C ALA A 131 -10.17 -7.79 0.33
N LEU A 132 -9.03 -7.29 0.80
CA LEU A 132 -8.90 -6.68 2.13
C LEU A 132 -9.83 -5.49 2.29
N LEU A 133 -9.82 -4.57 1.32
CA LEU A 133 -10.68 -3.38 1.34
C LEU A 133 -12.16 -3.74 1.31
N LEU A 134 -12.54 -4.73 0.50
CA LEU A 134 -13.91 -5.22 0.45
C LEU A 134 -14.36 -5.83 1.79
N GLN A 135 -13.52 -6.63 2.44
CA GLN A 135 -13.85 -7.22 3.75
C GLN A 135 -13.91 -6.16 4.85
N LEU A 136 -13.00 -5.19 4.84
CA LEU A 136 -13.04 -4.09 5.79
C LEU A 136 -14.32 -3.28 5.62
N GLN A 137 -14.70 -2.93 4.39
CA GLN A 137 -15.95 -2.23 4.11
C GLN A 137 -17.17 -3.01 4.62
N ARG A 138 -17.19 -4.35 4.45
CA ARG A 138 -18.26 -5.20 4.99
C ARG A 138 -18.31 -5.15 6.51
N ALA A 139 -17.16 -5.23 7.18
CA ALA A 139 -17.08 -5.13 8.63
C ALA A 139 -17.55 -3.75 9.14
N GLU A 140 -17.21 -2.67 8.44
CA GLU A 140 -17.67 -1.31 8.76
C GLU A 140 -19.19 -1.17 8.58
N VAL A 141 -19.75 -1.62 7.45
CA VAL A 141 -21.21 -1.59 7.18
C VAL A 141 -21.98 -2.42 8.21
N ALA A 142 -21.41 -3.54 8.66
CA ALA A 142 -21.99 -4.37 9.72
C ALA A 142 -21.81 -3.78 11.14
N GLY A 143 -21.18 -2.61 11.28
CA GLY A 143 -20.91 -1.96 12.56
C GLY A 143 -19.95 -2.75 13.46
N LYS A 144 -19.09 -3.58 12.85
CA LYS A 144 -18.17 -4.48 13.54
C LYS A 144 -16.80 -3.86 13.82
N VAL A 145 -16.40 -2.88 13.01
CA VAL A 145 -15.21 -2.06 13.28
C VAL A 145 -15.60 -0.95 14.27
N PRO A 146 -14.98 -0.89 15.46
CA PRO A 146 -15.25 0.17 16.43
C PRO A 146 -15.01 1.57 15.84
N PRO A 147 -15.84 2.58 16.20
CA PRO A 147 -15.62 3.95 15.74
C PRO A 147 -14.23 4.47 16.09
N GLY A 148 -13.56 5.09 15.10
CA GLY A 148 -12.23 5.66 15.26
C GLY A 148 -11.10 4.65 15.28
N MET A 149 -11.39 3.37 15.03
CA MET A 149 -10.36 2.37 14.80
C MET A 149 -9.88 2.38 13.34
N ARG A 150 -8.57 2.25 13.15
CA ARG A 150 -7.92 2.22 11.84
C ARG A 150 -6.96 1.03 11.76
N LEU A 151 -7.07 0.25 10.70
CA LEU A 151 -6.11 -0.79 10.36
C LEU A 151 -4.90 -0.16 9.66
N HIS A 152 -3.71 -0.29 10.23
CA HIS A 152 -2.46 0.09 9.58
C HIS A 152 -1.81 -1.14 8.95
N VAL A 153 -1.43 -1.06 7.69
CA VAL A 153 -0.84 -2.15 6.92
C VAL A 153 0.34 -1.63 6.12
N ALA A 154 1.52 -2.22 6.34
CA ALA A 154 2.72 -1.99 5.58
C ALA A 154 3.15 -3.30 4.90
N ALA A 155 3.20 -3.30 3.57
CA ALA A 155 3.64 -4.41 2.75
C ALA A 155 4.77 -3.95 1.83
N SER A 156 5.99 -3.93 2.38
CA SER A 156 7.21 -3.58 1.64
C SER A 156 8.15 -4.77 1.52
N ARG A 157 8.92 -4.82 0.43
CA ARG A 157 10.11 -5.69 0.32
C ARG A 157 11.43 -4.93 0.43
N PHE A 158 11.36 -3.62 0.62
CA PHE A 158 12.52 -2.75 0.79
C PHE A 158 12.69 -2.28 2.23
N ASP A 159 11.58 -2.13 2.94
CA ASP A 159 11.48 -1.44 4.22
C ASP A 159 10.64 -2.25 5.21
N HIS A 160 10.04 -1.58 6.20
CA HIS A 160 9.13 -2.18 7.17
C HIS A 160 7.94 -2.90 6.51
N ALA A 161 7.59 -4.06 7.07
CA ALA A 161 6.36 -4.77 6.74
C ALA A 161 5.71 -5.33 8.01
N GLY A 162 4.40 -5.20 8.09
CA GLY A 162 3.60 -5.59 9.25
C GLY A 162 2.21 -4.98 9.21
N TRP A 163 1.42 -5.27 10.23
CA TRP A 163 0.09 -4.68 10.36
C TRP A 163 -0.28 -4.45 11.83
N ARG A 164 -1.26 -3.61 12.12
CA ARG A 164 -1.80 -3.40 13.47
C ARG A 164 -3.12 -2.65 13.41
N TRP A 165 -3.94 -2.80 14.44
CA TRP A 165 -5.07 -1.90 14.65
C TRP A 165 -4.68 -0.77 15.61
N VAL A 166 -5.11 0.44 15.28
CA VAL A 166 -4.92 1.63 16.11
C VAL A 166 -6.29 2.23 16.40
N GLY A 167 -6.65 2.30 17.69
CA GLY A 167 -7.90 2.91 18.15
C GLY A 167 -7.80 4.42 18.31
N ALA A 168 -8.95 5.08 18.41
CA ALA A 168 -9.02 6.52 18.69
C ALA A 168 -8.29 6.85 20.00
N GLY A 169 -7.43 7.87 19.97
CA GLY A 169 -6.65 8.31 21.13
C GLY A 169 -5.48 7.40 21.51
N GLN A 170 -5.27 6.28 20.82
CA GLN A 170 -4.05 5.49 20.99
C GLN A 170 -2.87 6.18 20.31
N ASN A 171 -1.71 6.13 20.97
CA ASN A 171 -0.47 6.58 20.35
C ASN A 171 0.01 5.52 19.35
N ALA A 172 -0.23 5.77 18.05
CA ALA A 172 0.18 4.89 16.98
C ALA A 172 1.68 4.53 17.04
N ALA A 173 2.57 5.45 17.43
CA ALA A 173 4.00 5.16 17.54
C ALA A 173 4.35 4.14 18.65
N GLN A 174 3.45 3.94 19.62
CA GLN A 174 3.64 2.98 20.72
C GLN A 174 2.85 1.68 20.54
N THR A 175 1.91 1.62 19.60
CA THR A 175 1.16 0.40 19.29
C THR A 175 2.07 -0.57 18.52
N PRO A 176 2.34 -1.78 19.02
CA PRO A 176 3.24 -2.71 18.34
C PRO A 176 2.68 -3.16 16.98
N TRP A 177 3.58 -3.38 16.02
CA TRP A 177 3.25 -4.00 14.75
C TRP A 177 3.23 -5.52 14.90
N ASN A 178 2.20 -6.17 14.38
CA ASN A 178 2.21 -7.60 14.10
C ASN A 178 3.15 -7.90 12.92
N PRO A 179 3.81 -9.07 12.93
CA PRO A 179 4.77 -9.43 11.88
C PRO A 179 4.10 -9.60 10.52
N ALA A 180 4.89 -9.42 9.44
CA ALA A 180 4.43 -9.61 8.07
C ALA A 180 4.20 -11.08 7.67
N GLY A 181 4.78 -12.03 8.41
CA GLY A 181 4.63 -13.47 8.14
C GLY A 181 3.17 -13.90 8.24
N GLY A 182 2.60 -14.44 7.15
CA GLY A 182 1.19 -14.84 7.11
C GLY A 182 0.19 -13.68 7.11
N MET A 183 0.64 -12.42 7.10
CA MET A 183 -0.19 -11.21 7.24
C MET A 183 -1.40 -11.20 6.30
N ARG A 184 -1.22 -11.61 5.03
CA ARG A 184 -2.31 -11.59 4.04
C ARG A 184 -3.50 -12.45 4.46
N ALA A 185 -3.21 -13.67 4.94
CA ALA A 185 -4.23 -14.61 5.40
C ALA A 185 -4.81 -14.17 6.74
N ALA A 186 -3.94 -13.76 7.68
CA ALA A 186 -4.34 -13.32 9.01
C ALA A 186 -5.33 -12.15 8.96
N LEU A 187 -5.05 -11.12 8.15
CA LEU A 187 -5.93 -9.95 8.04
C LEU A 187 -7.31 -10.30 7.43
N LEU A 188 -7.34 -11.15 6.41
CA LEU A 188 -8.61 -11.58 5.81
C LEU A 188 -9.42 -12.42 6.79
N GLN A 189 -8.77 -13.35 7.49
CA GLN A 189 -9.40 -14.17 8.51
C GLN A 189 -9.93 -13.33 9.67
N GLU A 190 -9.15 -12.37 10.17
CA GLU A 190 -9.55 -11.51 11.28
C GLU A 190 -10.81 -10.69 10.93
N LEU A 191 -10.86 -10.11 9.73
CA LEU A 191 -12.04 -9.39 9.27
C LEU A 191 -13.25 -10.32 9.10
N GLU A 192 -13.06 -11.54 8.60
CA GLU A 192 -14.12 -12.53 8.48
C GLU A 192 -14.68 -12.94 9.86
N GLU A 193 -13.80 -13.19 10.82
CA GLU A 193 -14.17 -13.51 12.21
C GLU A 193 -14.91 -12.34 12.88
N MET A 194 -14.48 -11.11 12.62
CA MET A 194 -15.12 -9.89 13.11
C MET A 194 -16.54 -9.74 12.52
N ILE A 195 -16.70 -9.98 11.22
CA ILE A 195 -18.01 -10.00 10.54
C ILE A 195 -18.91 -11.09 11.14
N ALA A 196 -18.36 -12.27 11.41
CA ALA A 196 -19.06 -13.37 12.06
C ALA A 196 -19.43 -13.11 13.54
N GLY A 197 -19.00 -11.98 14.10
CA GLY A 197 -19.35 -11.54 15.44
C GLY A 197 -18.47 -12.12 16.55
N ARG A 198 -17.29 -12.65 16.21
CA ARG A 198 -16.27 -12.94 17.24
C ARG A 198 -15.76 -11.64 17.84
N ALA A 199 -15.37 -11.70 19.11
CA ALA A 199 -14.83 -10.56 19.81
C ALA A 199 -13.59 -10.04 19.06
N PHE A 200 -13.54 -8.73 18.89
CA PHE A 200 -12.35 -8.04 18.42
C PHE A 200 -11.20 -8.38 19.38
N ALA A 201 -10.23 -9.16 18.94
CA ALA A 201 -9.03 -9.38 19.73
C ALA A 201 -8.33 -8.02 19.79
N ASP A 202 -8.21 -7.43 20.98
CA ASP A 202 -7.24 -6.36 21.11
C ASP A 202 -5.88 -6.91 20.64
N GLY A 203 -5.10 -6.11 19.92
CA GLY A 203 -3.89 -6.56 19.23
C GLY A 203 -2.84 -7.23 20.15
N SER A 204 -3.07 -7.26 21.46
CA SER A 204 -2.25 -7.96 22.45
C SER A 204 -2.41 -9.48 22.43
N ASN A 205 -3.54 -10.02 21.95
CA ASN A 205 -3.86 -11.45 22.12
C ASN A 205 -3.59 -12.35 20.91
N LEU A 206 -3.32 -11.78 19.71
CA LEU A 206 -3.07 -12.59 18.51
C LEU A 206 -1.67 -13.23 18.46
N GLN A 207 -0.70 -12.71 19.24
CA GLN A 207 0.64 -13.31 19.32
C GLN A 207 0.64 -14.73 19.92
N ALA A 208 -0.41 -15.10 20.66
CA ALA A 208 -0.52 -16.43 21.25
C ALA A 208 -1.02 -17.51 20.27
N GLN A 209 -1.62 -17.15 19.12
CA GLN A 209 -2.27 -18.12 18.22
C GLN A 209 -1.46 -18.51 16.98
N ILE A 210 -0.39 -17.77 16.65
CA ILE A 210 0.46 -18.03 15.47
C ILE A 210 1.72 -18.85 15.85
N ALA A 211 1.91 -19.19 17.12
CA ALA A 211 3.05 -19.98 17.62
C ALA A 211 2.78 -21.49 17.75
N LEU A 212 1.72 -22.01 17.10
CA LEU A 212 1.37 -23.44 17.04
C LEU A 212 1.17 -23.87 15.58
#